data_AF-A0A4U9IUM1-F1
#
_entry.id   AF-A0A4U9IUM1-F1
#
_cell.length_a   1.000
_cell.length_b   1.000
_cell.length_c   1.000
_cell.angle_alpha   90.00
_cell.angle_beta   90.00
_cell.angle_gamma   90.00
#
_symmetry.space_group_name_H-M   'P 1'
#
loop_
_entity.id
_entity.type
_entity.pdbx_description
1 polymer ?
#
loop_
_entity_poly.entity_id
_entity_poly.type
_entity_poly.pdbx_seq_one_letter_code
_entity_poly.pdbx_strand_id
1 'polypeptide(L)'
;MSQFLDCFSPDQIVTLLGNVAKVMKPGARLCILEPFWDAQKFEAASFSLNATSLYFTCMANGNSRFYSVEKFYHYLERAGFRGRTTA
;
A
#
# COMPACT_ATOMS: atom_id res chain seq x y z
N MET A 1 -3.94 7.94 4.24
CA MET A 1 -4.75 6.85 3.69
C MET A 1 -4.45 5.63 4.52
N SER A 2 -5.47 5.02 5.15
CA SER A 2 -5.30 3.92 6.09
C SER A 2 -6.08 2.71 5.59
N GLN A 3 -5.42 1.56 5.43
CA GLN A 3 -6.04 0.31 4.96
C GLN A 3 -6.86 0.48 3.68
N PHE A 4 -6.34 1.28 2.75
CA PHE A 4 -7.08 1.67 1.55
C PHE A 4 -6.39 1.20 0.28
N LEU A 5 -5.06 1.35 0.21
CA LEU A 5 -4.33 1.11 -1.02
C LEU A 5 -4.14 -0.38 -1.31
N ASP A 6 -4.24 -1.25 -0.30
CA ASP A 6 -4.26 -2.71 -0.46
C ASP A 6 -5.46 -3.20 -1.31
N CYS A 7 -6.51 -2.39 -1.44
CA CYS A 7 -7.73 -2.71 -2.20
C CYS A 7 -7.60 -2.58 -3.72
N PHE A 8 -6.42 -2.19 -4.21
CA PHE A 8 -6.19 -1.82 -5.60
C PHE A 8 -5.00 -2.57 -6.19
N SER A 9 -5.02 -2.77 -7.49
CA SER A 9 -3.85 -3.27 -8.23
C SER A 9 -2.69 -2.26 -8.23
N PRO A 10 -1.44 -2.69 -8.48
CA PRO A 10 -0.28 -1.80 -8.51
C PRO A 10 -0.44 -0.55 -9.39
N ASP A 11 -0.97 -0.72 -10.60
CA ASP A 11 -1.14 0.41 -11.54
C ASP A 11 -2.25 1.37 -11.11
N GLN A 12 -3.30 0.85 -10.45
CA GLN A 12 -4.33 1.68 -9.84
C GLN A 12 -3.78 2.48 -8.65
N ILE A 13 -2.93 1.87 -7.81
CA ILE A 13 -2.23 2.56 -6.72
C ILE A 13 -1.40 3.72 -7.27
N VAL A 14 -0.56 3.47 -8.28
CA VAL A 14 0.28 4.51 -8.91
C VAL A 14 -0.58 5.63 -9.50
N THR A 15 -1.69 5.28 -10.15
CA THR A 15 -2.62 6.28 -10.72
C THR A 15 -3.27 7.14 -9.63
N LEU A 16 -3.78 6.53 -8.56
CA LEU A 16 -4.39 7.23 -7.43
C LEU A 16 -3.39 8.16 -6.75
N LEU A 17 -2.21 7.65 -6.43
CA LEU A 17 -1.14 8.42 -5.80
C LEU A 17 -0.68 9.57 -6.72
N GLY A 18 -0.52 9.33 -8.03
CA GLY A 18 -0.19 10.38 -8.99
C GLY A 18 -1.25 11.48 -9.06
N ASN A 19 -2.52 11.13 -8.93
CA ASN A 19 -3.60 12.12 -8.85
C ASN A 19 -3.57 12.91 -7.54
N VAL A 20 -3.24 12.27 -6.42
CA VAL A 20 -3.01 12.96 -5.14
C VAL A 20 -1.84 13.95 -5.28
N ALA A 21 -0.72 13.53 -5.85
CA ALA A 21 0.47 14.38 -6.03
C ALA A 21 0.15 15.67 -6.81
N LYS A 22 -0.67 15.58 -7.86
CA LYS A 22 -1.07 16.73 -8.70
C LYS A 22 -1.83 17.82 -7.95
N VAL A 23 -2.54 17.47 -6.87
CA VAL A 23 -3.38 18.41 -6.10
C VAL A 23 -2.76 18.82 -4.77
N MET A 24 -1.62 18.25 -4.39
CA MET A 24 -0.94 18.57 -3.15
C MET A 24 -0.34 19.98 -3.19
N LYS A 25 -0.52 20.72 -2.08
CA LYS A 25 0.15 22.01 -1.88
C LYS A 25 1.65 21.80 -1.63
N PRO A 26 2.50 22.78 -1.98
CA PRO A 26 3.92 22.74 -1.60
C PRO A 26 4.09 22.51 -0.09
N GLY A 27 4.98 21.58 0.29
CA GLY A 27 5.24 21.22 1.69
C GLY A 27 4.19 20.30 2.34
N ALA A 28 3.11 19.94 1.65
CA ALA A 28 2.15 18.96 2.17
C ALA A 28 2.81 17.57 2.29
N ARG A 29 2.31 16.76 3.22
CA ARG A 29 2.75 15.37 3.44
C ARG A 29 1.60 14.41 3.20
N LEU A 30 1.87 13.33 2.48
CA LEU A 30 0.94 12.21 2.34
C LEU A 30 1.32 11.15 3.39
N CYS A 31 0.40 10.89 4.33
CA CYS A 31 0.57 9.83 5.32
C CYS A 31 -0.17 8.57 4.86
N ILE A 32 0.52 7.43 4.83
CA ILE A 32 -0.02 6.14 4.44
C ILE A 32 0.20 5.16 5.60
N LEU A 33 -0.85 4.44 5.96
CA LEU A 33 -0.84 3.40 6.99
C LEU A 33 -1.45 2.12 6.39
N GLU A 34 -0.60 1.15 6.08
CA GLU A 34 -1.02 -0.14 5.55
C GLU A 34 -0.37 -1.26 6.38
N PRO A 35 -1.04 -2.40 6.59
CA PRO A 35 -0.48 -3.55 7.28
C PRO A 35 0.46 -4.32 6.34
N PHE A 36 1.65 -3.77 6.12
CA PHE A 36 2.66 -4.43 5.30
C PHE A 36 3.08 -5.76 5.93
N TRP A 37 2.94 -6.86 5.18
CA TRP A 37 3.09 -8.20 5.76
C TRP A 37 4.53 -8.50 6.19
N ASP A 38 5.52 -7.84 5.61
CA ASP A 38 6.95 -7.94 5.92
C ASP A 38 7.42 -6.94 7.01
N ALA A 39 6.52 -6.11 7.54
CA ALA A 39 6.80 -5.13 8.61
C ALA A 39 5.99 -5.41 9.88
N GLN A 40 5.73 -6.68 10.18
CA GLN A 40 4.99 -7.08 11.37
C GLN A 40 5.92 -7.48 12.51
N LYS A 41 5.52 -7.19 13.76
CA LYS A 41 6.27 -7.59 14.97
C LYS A 41 6.32 -9.11 15.16
N PHE A 42 5.29 -9.81 14.69
CA PHE A 42 5.11 -11.24 14.91
C PHE A 42 4.95 -11.97 13.58
N GLU A 43 5.64 -13.10 13.43
CA GLU A 43 5.56 -13.95 12.23
C GLU A 43 4.13 -14.42 11.96
N ALA A 44 3.37 -14.75 13.00
CA ALA A 44 1.97 -15.12 12.87
C ALA A 44 1.11 -14.03 12.22
N ALA A 45 1.43 -12.75 12.42
CA ALA A 45 0.74 -11.64 11.77
C ALA A 45 1.13 -11.55 10.28
N SER A 46 2.41 -11.70 9.95
CA SER A 46 2.88 -11.79 8.55
C SER A 46 2.21 -12.93 7.78
N PHE A 47 2.11 -14.10 8.42
CA PHE A 47 1.42 -15.27 7.87
C PHE A 47 -0.07 -14.98 7.65
N SER A 48 -0.75 -14.45 8.67
CA SER A 48 -2.19 -14.16 8.62
C SER A 48 -2.53 -13.16 7.51
N LEU A 49 -1.73 -12.12 7.31
CA LEU A 49 -1.94 -11.15 6.23
C LEU A 49 -1.79 -11.82 4.85
N ASN A 50 -0.75 -12.63 4.64
CA ASN A 50 -0.58 -13.36 3.39
C ASN A 50 -1.74 -14.33 3.12
N ALA A 51 -2.16 -15.11 4.13
CA ALA A 51 -3.29 -16.04 4.01
C ALA A 51 -4.60 -15.31 3.71
N THR A 52 -4.84 -14.17 4.38
CA THR A 52 -6.04 -13.35 4.16
C THR A 52 -6.10 -12.78 2.74
N SER A 53 -4.97 -12.62 2.05
CA SER A 53 -4.96 -12.11 0.68
C SER A 53 -5.74 -13.01 -0.31
N LEU A 54 -5.91 -14.30 0.00
CA LEU A 54 -6.75 -15.20 -0.80
C LEU A 54 -8.23 -14.81 -0.80
N TYR A 55 -8.74 -14.22 0.29
CA TYR A 55 -10.11 -13.69 0.34
C TYR A 55 -10.33 -12.63 -0.76
N PHE A 56 -9.35 -11.75 -0.94
CA PHE A 56 -9.44 -10.69 -1.94
C PHE A 56 -9.46 -11.23 -3.37
N THR A 57 -8.62 -12.23 -3.64
CA THR A 57 -8.55 -12.90 -4.94
C THR A 57 -9.83 -13.68 -5.26
N CYS A 58 -10.37 -14.43 -4.29
CA CYS A 58 -11.45 -15.38 -4.55
C CYS A 58 -12.86 -14.79 -4.38
N MET A 59 -13.03 -13.79 -3.49
CA MET A 59 -14.35 -13.36 -3.03
C MET A 59 -14.60 -11.86 -3.18
N ALA A 60 -13.58 -11.01 -3.00
CA ALA A 60 -13.80 -9.56 -2.95
C ALA A 60 -13.79 -8.90 -4.34
N ASN A 61 -12.62 -8.67 -4.93
CA ASN A 61 -12.49 -7.90 -6.17
C ASN A 61 -11.44 -8.45 -7.15
N GLY A 62 -10.83 -9.59 -6.84
CA GLY A 62 -9.93 -10.31 -7.74
C GLY A 62 -8.51 -9.75 -7.83
N ASN A 63 -8.19 -8.62 -7.19
CA ASN A 63 -6.87 -8.00 -7.31
C ASN A 63 -6.25 -7.46 -6.01
N SER A 64 -7.03 -7.26 -4.95
CA SER A 64 -6.52 -6.71 -3.69
C SER A 64 -5.57 -7.66 -2.99
N ARG A 65 -4.65 -7.10 -2.21
CA ARG A 65 -3.65 -7.86 -1.46
C ARG A 65 -2.96 -6.96 -0.45
N PHE A 66 -2.56 -7.54 0.69
CA PHE A 66 -1.61 -6.91 1.59
C PHE A 66 -0.21 -6.90 0.98
N TYR A 67 0.35 -5.72 0.71
CA TYR A 67 1.64 -5.57 0.03
C TYR A 67 2.84 -5.69 0.98
N SER A 68 4.01 -5.97 0.41
CA SER A 68 5.30 -5.81 1.08
C SER A 68 5.70 -4.34 1.08
N VAL A 69 6.42 -3.87 2.10
CA VAL A 69 6.98 -2.51 2.18
C VAL A 69 7.81 -2.19 0.92
N GLU A 70 8.69 -3.10 0.50
CA GLU A 70 9.59 -2.89 -0.64
C GLU A 70 8.84 -2.56 -1.94
N LYS A 71 7.86 -3.42 -2.32
CA LYS A 71 7.02 -3.16 -3.50
C LYS A 71 6.25 -1.85 -3.39
N PHE A 72 5.78 -1.52 -2.20
CA PHE A 72 5.00 -0.31 -2.00
C PHE A 72 5.85 0.96 -2.17
N TYR A 73 7.13 0.91 -1.76
CA TYR A 73 8.09 1.97 -2.08
C TYR A 73 8.26 2.18 -3.58
N HIS A 74 8.35 1.10 -4.35
CA HIS A 74 8.41 1.21 -5.81
C HIS A 74 7.17 1.89 -6.41
N TYR A 75 5.98 1.65 -5.85
CA TYR A 75 4.75 2.32 -6.29
C TYR A 75 4.76 3.81 -5.93
N LEU A 76 5.25 4.17 -4.75
CA LEU A 76 5.41 5.57 -4.33
C LEU A 76 6.36 6.33 -5.26
N GLU A 77 7.50 5.74 -5.60
CA GLU A 77 8.48 6.32 -6.51
C GLU A 77 7.89 6.54 -7.91
N ARG A 78 7.18 5.54 -8.46
CA ARG A 78 6.46 5.64 -9.73
C ARG A 78 5.41 6.75 -9.73
N ALA A 79 4.82 7.05 -8.58
CA ALA A 79 3.83 8.11 -8.41
C ALA A 79 4.44 9.50 -8.10
N GLY A 80 5.77 9.61 -8.05
CA GLY A 80 6.48 10.87 -7.81
C GLY A 80 6.70 11.20 -6.33
N PHE A 81 6.50 10.25 -5.42
CA PHE A 81 6.77 10.41 -3.99
C PHE A 81 8.14 9.84 -3.60
N ARG A 82 8.75 10.44 -2.57
CA ARG A 82 9.86 9.83 -1.83
C ARG A 82 9.35 9.43 -0.46
N GLY A 83 9.21 8.14 -0.21
CA GLY A 83 8.71 7.65 1.06
C GLY A 83 9.76 7.76 2.18
N ARG A 84 9.29 7.94 3.41
CA ARG A 84 10.09 7.84 4.64
C ARG A 84 9.26 7.06 5.66
N THR A 85 9.78 5.94 6.17
CA THR A 85 9.16 5.25 7.31
C THR A 85 9.33 6.08 8.57
N THR A 86 8.26 6.28 9.31
CA THR A 86 8.31 6.72 10.71
C THR A 86 8.31 5.47 11.58
N ALA A 87 9.40 5.23 12.30
CA ALA A 87 9.50 4.15 13.29
C ALA A 87 8.69 4.49 14.55
#